data_AF-A0AA96LJ93-F1
#
_entry.id   AF-A0AA96LJ93-F1
#
_cell.length_a   1.000
_cell.length_b   1.000
_cell.length_c   1.000
_cell.angle_alpha   90.00
_cell.angle_beta   90.00
_cell.angle_gamma   90.00
#
_symmetry.space_group_name_H-M   'P 1'
#
loop_
_entity.id
_entity.type
_entity.pdbx_description
1 polymer ?
#
loop_
_entity_poly.entity_id
_entity_poly.type
_entity_poly.pdbx_seq_one_letter_code
_entity_poly.pdbx_strand_id
1 'polypeptide(L)'
;MRKKSLMTIFKFSKTRLNDRLSWIQHLPIATKLIGLSAIFIAVPLGIASYLTYTSYSDSIQKNTGKYQMDVVKELTANIDTYMNELNLLSLLPYQSPQIMKFLEVGEGSATTMSFNERILIEDFSRRVFANGRVDISGLTLFRIRGGTTYMAMSEAQANFSQRDVSKEVWYPKVSQTGKIVYLGTFNKNGADAGSQVYSFARKIRSVDTGADLGYMLLDVDKNVIRNKIEAISNEKKNIMIVDQEGTLIYKSMLNDLDAEQMKQFRGTGTVVHKQNGDSELVSYVTSPLTGWTMIEMVPLSILLHDTVYVRNYIILIGVVCLLLAVIIFTLFALRITNPISELRNLMKKVVLGDLAVSIPIRSRDEIGQLSQSFNIMVSKLSDLGYRLFESEIREKNAQISALQSQINPHFLYNTLGSISMYAEIGGNKEVVNMTNHLSKLLRYSINSHHNQVPLAMEIEHVTGYMAIQQIRFEDKIKFHVEVQPDLLQCSVIRFMLQPIIENSIVHGIDKGNGYGTIRLLGMKKDNRMIIQIQDDGAGMSPSQLQRLIDRKFEVTSNEEDTGGTGLMNVHRRIALRYGNQYGVTIESNQREGTTITLTLPLIEGH
;
A
#
# COMPACT_ATOMS: atom_id res chain seq x y z
N MET A 1 -35.95 5.71 -34.99
CA MET A 1 -35.20 4.42 -34.95
C MET A 1 -33.75 4.50 -34.44
N ARG A 2 -33.06 5.65 -34.40
CA ARG A 2 -31.62 5.73 -33.98
C ARG A 2 -31.32 5.70 -32.47
N LYS A 3 -32.31 5.90 -31.58
CA LYS A 3 -32.10 5.94 -30.10
C LYS A 3 -31.99 4.56 -29.44
N LYS A 4 -32.58 3.50 -30.03
CA LYS A 4 -32.54 2.13 -29.48
C LYS A 4 -31.21 1.41 -29.77
N SER A 5 -30.46 1.80 -30.81
CA SER A 5 -29.20 1.14 -31.18
C SER A 5 -28.02 1.52 -30.26
N LEU A 6 -27.93 2.79 -29.84
CA LEU A 6 -26.90 3.27 -28.89
C LEU A 6 -27.05 2.64 -27.48
N MET A 7 -28.29 2.37 -27.06
CA MET A 7 -28.59 1.79 -25.74
C MET A 7 -28.21 0.30 -25.66
N THR A 8 -28.26 -0.41 -26.79
CA THR A 8 -27.85 -1.83 -26.88
C THR A 8 -26.33 -1.99 -26.89
N ILE A 9 -25.60 -1.07 -27.53
CA ILE A 9 -24.12 -1.07 -27.54
C ILE A 9 -23.57 -0.77 -26.13
N PHE A 10 -24.18 0.17 -25.40
CA PHE A 10 -23.80 0.45 -24.00
C PHE A 10 -24.13 -0.70 -23.04
N LYS A 11 -25.22 -1.45 -23.26
CA LYS A 11 -25.55 -2.64 -22.46
C LYS A 11 -24.60 -3.82 -22.73
N PHE A 12 -24.22 -4.04 -23.99
CA PHE A 12 -23.31 -5.12 -24.39
C PHE A 12 -21.85 -4.88 -23.95
N SER A 13 -21.40 -3.63 -23.85
CA SER A 13 -20.05 -3.35 -23.32
C SER A 13 -19.99 -3.51 -21.78
N LYS A 14 -21.09 -3.20 -21.08
CA LYS A 14 -21.18 -3.29 -19.61
C LYS A 14 -21.12 -4.73 -19.09
N THR A 15 -21.78 -5.68 -19.77
CA THR A 15 -21.73 -7.11 -19.41
C THR A 15 -20.37 -7.72 -19.66
N ARG A 16 -19.73 -7.44 -20.81
CA ARG A 16 -18.35 -7.90 -21.08
C ARG A 16 -17.29 -7.29 -20.15
N LEU A 17 -17.46 -6.03 -19.71
CA LEU A 17 -16.57 -5.44 -18.71
C LEU A 17 -16.76 -6.08 -17.34
N ASN A 18 -18.01 -6.29 -16.91
CA ASN A 18 -18.29 -6.91 -15.61
C ASN A 18 -17.73 -8.33 -15.50
N ASP A 19 -17.79 -9.13 -16.57
CA ASP A 19 -17.22 -10.48 -16.56
C ASP A 19 -15.68 -10.46 -16.51
N ARG A 20 -15.03 -9.50 -17.20
CA ARG A 20 -13.56 -9.33 -17.18
C ARG A 20 -13.01 -8.71 -15.89
N LEU A 21 -13.83 -8.01 -15.13
CA LEU A 21 -13.48 -7.37 -13.85
C LEU A 21 -14.07 -8.10 -12.63
N SER A 22 -14.66 -9.28 -12.82
CA SER A 22 -15.26 -10.10 -11.75
C SER A 22 -14.25 -10.46 -10.65
N TRP A 23 -12.98 -10.70 -10.99
CA TRP A 23 -11.91 -10.93 -10.03
C TRP A 23 -11.71 -9.77 -9.05
N ILE A 24 -11.98 -8.53 -9.48
CA ILE A 24 -11.93 -7.36 -8.58
C ILE A 24 -13.01 -7.46 -7.52
N GLN A 25 -14.18 -8.02 -7.82
CA GLN A 25 -15.31 -8.04 -6.88
C GLN A 25 -14.98 -8.79 -5.58
N HIS A 26 -14.14 -9.83 -5.65
CA HIS A 26 -13.74 -10.66 -4.52
C HIS A 26 -12.60 -10.07 -3.67
N LEU A 27 -11.94 -9.00 -4.12
CA LEU A 27 -10.85 -8.38 -3.36
C LEU A 27 -11.38 -7.58 -2.15
N PRO A 28 -10.60 -7.53 -1.05
CA PRO A 28 -10.86 -6.62 0.06
C PRO A 28 -11.01 -5.17 -0.41
N ILE A 29 -11.88 -4.41 0.26
CA ILE A 29 -12.13 -3.00 -0.08
C ILE A 29 -10.81 -2.20 -0.06
N ALA A 30 -9.93 -2.47 0.91
CA ALA A 30 -8.61 -1.85 1.00
C ALA A 30 -7.76 -2.04 -0.27
N THR A 31 -7.69 -3.27 -0.80
CA THR A 31 -6.91 -3.57 -2.01
C THR A 31 -7.47 -2.87 -3.24
N LYS A 32 -8.80 -2.77 -3.36
CA LYS A 32 -9.47 -2.03 -4.44
C LYS A 32 -9.11 -0.55 -4.39
N LEU A 33 -9.16 0.04 -3.21
CA LEU A 33 -8.86 1.46 -2.98
C LEU A 33 -7.40 1.77 -3.33
N ILE A 34 -6.46 0.94 -2.84
CA ILE A 34 -5.03 1.09 -3.12
C ILE A 34 -4.75 0.98 -4.62
N GLY A 35 -5.30 -0.04 -5.30
CA GLY A 35 -5.11 -0.24 -6.74
C GLY A 35 -5.67 0.91 -7.57
N LEU A 36 -6.86 1.40 -7.23
CA LEU A 36 -7.48 2.52 -7.95
C LEU A 36 -6.69 3.82 -7.76
N SER A 37 -6.23 4.11 -6.54
CA SER A 37 -5.38 5.26 -6.25
C SER A 37 -4.02 5.17 -6.95
N ALA A 38 -3.41 3.99 -6.99
CA ALA A 38 -2.14 3.77 -7.68
C ALA A 38 -2.27 4.06 -9.19
N ILE A 39 -3.35 3.60 -9.83
CA ILE A 39 -3.64 3.90 -11.24
C ILE A 39 -3.88 5.40 -11.44
N PHE A 40 -4.64 6.03 -10.53
CA PHE A 40 -4.94 7.46 -10.60
C PHE A 40 -3.70 8.35 -10.52
N ILE A 41 -2.60 7.86 -9.93
CA ILE A 41 -1.33 8.59 -9.82
C ILE A 41 -0.39 8.20 -10.96
N ALA A 42 -0.28 6.91 -11.26
CA ALA A 42 0.61 6.42 -12.30
C ALA A 42 0.25 6.98 -13.69
N VAL A 43 -1.04 7.13 -14.01
CA VAL A 43 -1.48 7.60 -15.33
C VAL A 43 -1.13 9.07 -15.58
N PRO A 44 -1.54 10.05 -14.73
CA PRO A 44 -1.16 11.44 -14.93
C PRO A 44 0.35 11.66 -14.85
N LEU A 45 1.04 10.97 -13.94
CA LEU A 45 2.49 11.06 -13.81
C LEU A 45 3.21 10.55 -15.06
N GLY A 46 2.74 9.42 -15.63
CA GLY A 46 3.26 8.88 -16.88
C GLY A 46 3.02 9.81 -18.06
N ILE A 47 1.81 10.39 -18.18
CA ILE A 47 1.47 11.37 -19.21
C ILE A 47 2.35 12.62 -19.06
N ALA A 48 2.47 13.18 -17.85
CA ALA A 48 3.29 14.35 -17.59
C ALA A 48 4.77 14.08 -17.89
N SER A 49 5.28 12.91 -17.51
CA SER A 49 6.66 12.49 -17.80
C SER A 49 6.90 12.39 -19.32
N TYR A 50 5.96 11.78 -20.05
CA TYR A 50 6.05 11.67 -21.50
C TYR A 50 6.02 13.04 -22.18
N LEU A 51 5.06 13.90 -21.82
CA LEU A 51 4.95 15.25 -22.38
C LEU A 51 6.19 16.09 -22.08
N THR A 52 6.68 16.05 -20.84
CA THR A 52 7.88 16.79 -20.44
C THR A 52 9.09 16.32 -21.23
N TYR A 53 9.28 15.01 -21.39
CA TYR A 53 10.37 14.45 -22.18
C TYR A 53 10.30 14.90 -23.65
N THR A 54 9.12 14.79 -24.28
CA THR A 54 8.95 15.22 -25.68
C THR A 54 9.19 16.72 -25.84
N SER A 55 8.61 17.55 -24.97
CA SER A 55 8.78 19.00 -25.04
C SER A 55 10.22 19.43 -24.76
N TYR A 56 10.92 18.77 -23.86
CA TYR A 56 12.32 19.05 -23.56
C TYR A 56 13.24 18.68 -24.74
N SER A 57 13.03 17.49 -25.33
CA SER A 57 13.77 17.06 -26.53
C SER A 57 13.58 18.03 -27.70
N ASP A 58 12.32 18.41 -27.99
CA ASP A 58 12.00 19.37 -29.06
C ASP A 58 12.63 20.75 -28.79
N SER A 59 12.62 21.18 -27.52
CA SER A 59 13.18 22.47 -27.11
C SER A 59 14.70 22.51 -27.27
N ILE A 60 15.40 21.43 -26.90
CA ILE A 60 16.85 21.31 -27.09
C ILE A 60 17.18 21.31 -28.57
N GLN A 61 16.46 20.54 -29.38
CA GLN A 61 16.74 20.47 -30.81
C GLN A 61 16.55 21.84 -31.49
N LYS A 62 15.46 22.54 -31.17
CA LYS A 62 15.17 23.87 -31.75
C LYS A 62 16.14 24.95 -31.28
N ASN A 63 16.42 25.01 -29.97
CA ASN A 63 17.32 26.04 -29.41
C ASN A 63 18.76 25.79 -29.82
N THR A 64 19.22 24.53 -29.81
CA THR A 64 20.57 24.18 -30.23
C THR A 64 20.75 24.39 -31.73
N GLY A 65 19.75 24.04 -32.56
CA GLY A 65 19.79 24.30 -33.99
C GLY A 65 19.86 25.79 -34.34
N LYS A 66 19.26 26.67 -33.52
CA LYS A 66 19.39 28.12 -33.68
C LYS A 66 20.79 28.61 -33.26
N TYR A 67 21.28 28.15 -32.12
CA TYR A 67 22.64 28.50 -31.65
C TYR A 67 23.71 28.06 -32.65
N GLN A 68 23.62 26.84 -33.18
CA GLN A 68 24.52 26.34 -34.24
C GLN A 68 24.46 27.21 -35.49
N MET A 69 23.24 27.55 -35.95
CA MET A 69 23.07 28.44 -37.09
C MET A 69 23.77 29.80 -36.90
N ASP A 70 23.71 30.38 -35.71
CA ASP A 70 24.38 31.65 -35.42
C ASP A 70 25.91 31.50 -35.44
N VAL A 71 26.44 30.37 -34.93
CA VAL A 71 27.88 30.04 -35.03
C VAL A 71 28.33 29.86 -36.48
N VAL A 72 27.58 29.11 -37.31
CA VAL A 72 27.91 28.93 -38.74
C VAL A 72 27.89 30.27 -39.48
N LYS A 73 26.94 31.16 -39.18
CA LYS A 73 26.91 32.51 -39.75
C LYS A 73 28.12 33.33 -39.36
N GLU A 74 28.51 33.31 -38.09
CA GLU A 74 29.69 34.03 -37.60
C GLU A 74 30.97 33.51 -38.24
N LEU A 75 31.16 32.18 -38.29
CA LEU A 75 32.28 31.55 -38.96
C LEU A 75 32.31 31.90 -40.46
N THR A 76 31.16 31.87 -41.15
CA THR A 76 31.05 32.25 -42.56
C THR A 76 31.44 33.72 -42.75
N ALA A 77 30.95 34.63 -41.90
CA ALA A 77 31.29 36.04 -41.95
C ALA A 77 32.79 36.30 -41.70
N ASN A 78 33.43 35.52 -40.83
CA ASN A 78 34.86 35.62 -40.57
C ASN A 78 35.70 35.14 -41.77
N ILE A 79 35.28 34.07 -42.45
CA ILE A 79 35.91 33.65 -43.71
C ILE A 79 35.67 34.70 -44.81
N ASP A 80 34.47 35.27 -44.89
CA ASP A 80 34.16 36.32 -45.86
C ASP A 80 35.01 37.58 -45.64
N THR A 81 35.21 37.98 -44.38
CA THR A 81 36.09 39.09 -44.02
C THR A 81 37.51 38.82 -44.51
N TYR A 82 38.03 37.62 -44.27
CA TYR A 82 39.35 37.21 -44.72
C TYR A 82 39.49 37.16 -46.25
N MET A 83 38.45 36.68 -46.95
CA MET A 83 38.42 36.63 -48.41
C MET A 83 38.34 38.04 -49.01
N ASN A 84 37.63 38.95 -48.35
CA ASN A 84 37.62 40.35 -48.74
C ASN A 84 39.00 41.00 -48.55
N GLU A 85 39.72 40.68 -47.48
CA GLU A 85 41.12 41.13 -47.30
C GLU A 85 42.03 40.59 -48.42
N LEU A 86 41.92 39.31 -48.79
CA LEU A 86 42.65 38.75 -49.93
C LEU A 86 42.31 39.45 -51.25
N ASN A 87 41.03 39.77 -51.46
CA ASN A 87 40.58 40.54 -52.61
C ASN A 87 41.22 41.94 -52.63
N LEU A 88 41.29 42.64 -51.49
CA LEU A 88 41.95 43.93 -51.39
C LEU A 88 43.46 43.84 -51.63
N LEU A 89 44.13 42.80 -51.14
CA LEU A 89 45.56 42.56 -51.40
C LEU A 89 45.84 42.31 -52.87
N SER A 90 44.96 41.58 -53.56
CA SER A 90 45.07 41.36 -55.01
C SER A 90 44.93 42.64 -55.84
N LEU A 91 44.45 43.74 -55.24
CA LEU A 91 44.34 45.06 -55.88
C LEU A 91 45.59 45.95 -55.69
N LEU A 92 46.56 45.53 -54.87
CA LEU A 92 47.77 46.32 -54.62
C LEU A 92 48.58 46.68 -55.89
N PRO A 93 48.65 45.86 -56.96
CA PRO A 93 49.34 46.26 -58.19
C PRO A 93 48.81 47.59 -58.75
N TYR A 94 47.50 47.84 -58.68
CA TYR A 94 46.87 49.06 -59.16
C TYR A 94 47.27 50.31 -58.35
N GLN A 95 47.74 50.12 -57.11
CA GLN A 95 48.23 51.20 -56.26
C GLN A 95 49.71 51.54 -56.54
N SER A 96 50.40 50.75 -57.38
CA SER A 96 51.79 50.98 -57.75
C SER A 96 51.91 51.28 -59.25
N PRO A 97 52.03 52.56 -59.64
CA PRO A 97 52.22 52.95 -61.04
C PRO A 97 53.43 52.27 -61.69
N GLN A 98 54.48 52.01 -60.92
CA GLN A 98 55.69 51.33 -61.37
C GLN A 98 55.42 49.86 -61.73
N ILE A 99 54.63 49.14 -60.92
CA ILE A 99 54.25 47.75 -61.21
C ILE A 99 53.30 47.68 -62.41
N MET A 100 52.33 48.60 -62.51
CA MET A 100 51.44 48.68 -63.68
C MET A 100 52.24 48.92 -64.96
N LYS A 101 53.20 49.86 -64.94
CA LYS A 101 54.10 50.12 -66.06
C LYS A 101 54.97 48.91 -66.39
N PHE A 102 55.48 48.19 -65.40
CA PHE A 102 56.23 46.95 -65.60
C PHE A 102 55.40 45.87 -66.31
N LEU A 103 54.11 45.75 -65.98
CA LEU A 103 53.21 44.79 -66.62
C LEU A 103 52.81 45.24 -68.04
N GLU A 104 52.81 46.54 -68.33
CA GLU A 104 52.41 47.14 -69.61
C GLU A 104 53.55 47.23 -70.64
N VAL A 105 54.76 47.61 -70.20
CA VAL A 105 55.91 47.85 -71.09
C VAL A 105 56.52 46.54 -71.55
N GLY A 106 56.01 46.05 -72.67
CA GLY A 106 56.41 44.86 -73.43
C GLY A 106 57.69 44.98 -74.26
N GLU A 107 58.56 45.96 -74.03
CA GLU A 107 59.57 46.29 -75.05
C GLU A 107 60.81 45.39 -75.03
N GLY A 108 60.93 44.61 -76.10
CA GLY A 108 62.19 44.34 -76.79
C GLY A 108 63.09 43.29 -76.17
N SER A 109 63.11 42.08 -76.76
CA SER A 109 64.29 41.20 -76.96
C SER A 109 65.35 41.06 -75.85
N ALA A 110 65.04 41.35 -74.60
CA ALA A 110 65.89 41.07 -73.46
C ALA A 110 65.36 39.79 -72.82
N THR A 111 66.00 38.67 -73.17
CA THR A 111 65.87 37.37 -72.50
C THR A 111 66.20 37.42 -71.00
N THR A 112 66.56 38.59 -70.47
CA THR A 112 66.94 38.81 -69.07
C THR A 112 66.27 40.07 -68.53
N MET A 113 65.48 39.92 -67.46
CA MET A 113 64.87 41.03 -66.74
C MET A 113 65.95 42.00 -66.21
N SER A 114 65.72 43.30 -66.34
CA SER A 114 66.64 44.33 -65.85
C SER A 114 66.78 44.27 -64.33
N PHE A 115 67.97 44.58 -63.81
CA PHE A 115 68.22 44.66 -62.37
C PHE A 115 67.24 45.58 -61.65
N ASN A 116 66.86 46.71 -62.28
CA ASN A 116 65.90 47.65 -61.72
C ASN A 116 64.48 47.08 -61.64
N GLU A 117 64.08 46.27 -62.63
CA GLU A 117 62.77 45.59 -62.63
C GLU A 117 62.75 44.51 -61.53
N ARG A 118 63.86 43.79 -61.31
CA ARG A 118 63.96 42.81 -60.22
C ARG A 118 63.79 43.46 -58.85
N ILE A 119 64.51 44.56 -58.58
CA ILE A 119 64.39 45.31 -57.32
C ILE A 119 62.96 45.82 -57.12
N LEU A 120 62.33 46.35 -58.17
CA LEU A 120 60.96 46.86 -58.12
C LEU A 120 59.96 45.78 -57.67
N ILE A 121 60.03 44.61 -58.28
CA ILE A 121 59.09 43.52 -57.98
C ILE A 121 59.40 42.91 -56.61
N GLU A 122 60.67 42.78 -56.22
CA GLU A 122 61.05 42.36 -54.87
C GLU A 122 60.53 43.32 -53.79
N ASP A 123 60.67 44.62 -54.00
CA ASP A 123 60.19 45.65 -53.08
C ASP A 123 58.66 45.65 -52.99
N PHE A 124 57.97 45.47 -54.13
CA PHE A 124 56.53 45.23 -54.13
C PHE A 124 56.14 43.98 -53.34
N SER A 125 56.85 42.86 -53.54
CA SER A 125 56.60 41.61 -52.83
C SER A 125 56.82 41.77 -51.33
N ARG A 126 57.92 42.42 -50.92
CA ARG A 126 58.21 42.74 -49.53
C ARG A 126 57.09 43.59 -48.92
N ARG A 127 56.53 44.58 -49.64
CA ARG A 127 55.36 45.33 -49.15
C ARG A 127 54.11 44.47 -48.99
N VAL A 128 53.86 43.55 -49.92
CA VAL A 128 52.72 42.62 -49.82
C VAL A 128 52.85 41.73 -48.58
N PHE A 129 54.06 41.21 -48.30
CA PHE A 129 54.33 40.40 -47.10
C PHE A 129 54.39 41.25 -45.80
N ALA A 130 54.99 42.45 -45.86
CA ALA A 130 55.19 43.34 -44.72
C ALA A 130 53.93 44.08 -44.26
N ASN A 131 52.92 44.25 -45.14
CA ASN A 131 51.61 44.82 -44.78
C ASN A 131 50.75 43.88 -43.87
N GLY A 132 51.39 42.97 -43.13
CA GLY A 132 50.81 42.37 -41.93
C GLY A 132 50.31 40.93 -42.05
N ARG A 133 50.85 40.12 -42.97
CA ARG A 133 50.29 38.79 -43.30
C ARG A 133 51.35 37.69 -43.15
N VAL A 134 51.45 37.13 -41.94
CA VAL A 134 52.27 35.93 -41.65
C VAL A 134 51.74 34.69 -42.40
N ASP A 135 50.51 34.78 -42.91
CA ASP A 135 49.77 33.72 -43.59
C ASP A 135 49.97 33.65 -45.11
N ILE A 136 50.53 34.67 -45.76
CA ILE A 136 50.85 34.61 -47.19
C ILE A 136 52.19 33.89 -47.35
N SER A 137 52.14 32.71 -47.95
CA SER A 137 53.30 31.88 -48.23
C SER A 137 54.04 32.28 -49.50
N GLY A 138 53.33 32.83 -50.50
CA GLY A 138 53.91 33.17 -51.79
C GLY A 138 53.10 34.17 -52.60
N LEU A 139 53.79 34.85 -53.50
CA LEU A 139 53.25 35.80 -54.46
C LEU A 139 53.87 35.50 -55.82
N THR A 140 53.04 35.19 -56.83
CA THR A 140 53.51 35.02 -58.20
C THR A 140 52.88 36.06 -59.11
N LEU A 141 53.69 36.78 -59.88
CA LEU A 141 53.26 37.74 -60.89
C LEU A 141 53.62 37.20 -62.27
N PHE A 142 52.60 37.01 -63.10
CA PHE A 142 52.73 36.63 -64.50
C PHE A 142 52.52 37.86 -65.37
N ARG A 143 53.41 38.06 -66.32
CA ARG A 143 53.27 39.09 -67.34
C ARG A 143 52.88 38.46 -68.67
N ILE A 144 51.82 38.96 -69.30
CA ILE A 144 51.32 38.40 -70.57
C ILE A 144 52.28 38.71 -71.72
N ARG A 145 52.72 39.98 -71.85
CA ARG A 145 53.65 40.41 -72.90
C ARG A 145 55.10 40.08 -72.52
N GLY A 146 55.65 38.98 -73.04
CA GLY A 146 57.04 38.54 -72.82
C GLY A 146 57.17 37.23 -72.03
N GLY A 147 56.09 36.70 -71.46
CA GLY A 147 56.05 35.38 -70.82
C GLY A 147 56.89 35.24 -69.54
N THR A 148 57.27 36.35 -68.91
CA THR A 148 58.05 36.34 -67.67
C THR A 148 57.16 36.07 -66.47
N THR A 149 57.56 35.10 -65.66
CA THR A 149 56.93 34.74 -64.38
C THR A 149 57.89 35.05 -63.25
N TYR A 150 57.43 35.85 -62.31
CA TYR A 150 58.13 36.13 -61.07
C TYR A 150 57.43 35.45 -59.92
N MET A 151 58.17 34.70 -59.11
CA MET A 151 57.67 34.04 -57.91
C MET A 151 58.49 34.49 -56.70
N ALA A 152 57.85 35.23 -55.80
CA ALA A 152 58.37 35.52 -54.47
C ALA A 152 57.77 34.56 -53.45
N MET A 153 58.61 34.10 -52.54
CA MET A 153 58.19 33.34 -51.36
C MET A 153 58.43 34.19 -50.12
N SER A 154 57.62 34.00 -49.08
CA SER A 154 57.75 34.77 -47.85
C SER A 154 59.12 34.58 -47.17
N GLU A 155 59.68 33.36 -47.25
CA GLU A 155 60.91 32.97 -46.52
C GLU A 155 62.10 32.62 -47.43
N ALA A 156 61.95 32.67 -48.75
CA ALA A 156 63.01 32.29 -49.70
C ALA A 156 63.29 33.37 -50.75
N GLN A 157 64.48 33.32 -51.34
CA GLN A 157 64.85 34.21 -52.44
C GLN A 157 63.91 34.03 -53.63
N ALA A 158 63.51 35.14 -54.25
CA ALA A 158 62.59 35.13 -55.36
C ALA A 158 63.20 34.47 -56.60
N ASN A 159 62.40 33.67 -57.30
CA ASN A 159 62.80 32.97 -58.51
C ASN A 159 62.11 33.55 -59.74
N PHE A 160 62.90 33.81 -60.78
CA PHE A 160 62.41 34.25 -62.08
C PHE A 160 62.46 33.08 -63.05
N SER A 161 61.35 32.79 -63.72
CA SER A 161 61.29 31.78 -64.77
C SER A 161 60.44 32.27 -65.92
N GLN A 162 60.77 31.85 -67.14
CA GLN A 162 59.90 32.11 -68.28
C GLN A 162 58.89 30.96 -68.35
N ARG A 163 57.61 31.27 -68.09
CA ARG A 163 56.52 30.30 -68.17
C ARG A 163 55.39 30.89 -68.99
N ASP A 164 54.85 30.07 -69.85
CA ASP A 164 53.67 30.42 -70.63
C ASP A 164 52.43 30.24 -69.75
N VAL A 165 51.85 31.37 -69.33
CA VAL A 165 50.67 31.39 -68.46
C VAL A 165 49.45 30.70 -69.10
N SER A 166 49.37 30.64 -70.44
CA SER A 166 48.25 29.98 -71.13
C SER A 166 48.21 28.46 -70.94
N LYS A 167 49.33 27.87 -70.53
CA LYS A 167 49.47 26.42 -70.25
C LYS A 167 49.16 26.05 -68.81
N GLU A 168 48.91 27.03 -67.94
CA GLU A 168 48.61 26.79 -66.53
C GLU A 168 47.18 26.25 -66.36
N VAL A 169 47.01 25.22 -65.51
CA VAL A 169 45.73 24.53 -65.30
C VAL A 169 44.62 25.48 -64.82
N TRP A 170 44.99 26.53 -64.09
CA TRP A 170 44.07 27.52 -63.56
C TRP A 170 43.70 28.63 -64.56
N TYR A 171 44.45 28.79 -65.66
CA TYR A 171 44.31 29.91 -66.60
C TYR A 171 42.88 30.06 -67.18
N PRO A 172 42.18 28.98 -67.60
CA PRO A 172 40.82 29.11 -68.14
C PRO A 172 39.82 29.71 -67.14
N LYS A 173 39.98 29.41 -65.85
CA LYS A 173 39.08 29.91 -64.79
C LYS A 173 39.29 31.40 -64.52
N VAL A 174 40.53 31.89 -64.60
CA VAL A 174 40.90 33.28 -64.25
C VAL A 174 40.82 34.21 -65.45
N SER A 175 41.15 33.74 -66.65
CA SER A 175 41.15 34.56 -67.87
C SER A 175 39.77 35.14 -68.21
N GLN A 176 38.69 34.48 -67.77
CA GLN A 176 37.30 34.89 -68.02
C GLN A 176 36.80 35.99 -67.07
N THR A 177 37.47 36.26 -65.94
CA THR A 177 37.00 37.19 -64.91
C THR A 177 38.08 38.17 -64.44
N GLY A 178 37.65 39.35 -63.98
CA GLY A 178 38.53 40.32 -63.31
C GLY A 178 38.49 40.22 -61.78
N LYS A 179 37.64 39.35 -61.24
CA LYS A 179 37.54 39.08 -59.80
C LYS A 179 38.65 38.13 -59.35
N ILE A 180 38.94 38.14 -58.06
CA ILE A 180 39.79 37.11 -57.46
C ILE A 180 39.08 35.76 -57.55
N VAL A 181 39.83 34.71 -57.89
CA VAL A 181 39.32 33.34 -58.05
C VAL A 181 40.14 32.41 -57.18
N TYR A 182 39.46 31.58 -56.37
CA TYR A 182 40.11 30.47 -55.67
C TYR A 182 40.42 29.35 -56.67
N LEU A 183 41.69 28.95 -56.71
CA LEU A 183 42.16 27.97 -57.68
C LEU A 183 42.16 26.54 -57.16
N GLY A 184 42.06 26.36 -55.84
CA GLY A 184 42.17 25.07 -55.18
C GLY A 184 43.34 25.00 -54.19
N THR A 185 43.61 23.78 -53.71
CA THR A 185 44.78 23.47 -52.89
C THR A 185 45.91 23.00 -53.80
N PHE A 186 47.06 23.66 -53.74
CA PHE A 186 48.26 23.27 -54.47
C PHE A 186 49.39 22.94 -53.50
N ASN A 187 50.31 22.08 -53.92
CA ASN A 187 51.56 21.89 -53.20
C ASN A 187 52.49 23.07 -53.55
N LYS A 188 53.22 23.61 -52.56
CA LYS A 188 54.26 24.59 -52.83
C LYS A 188 55.28 24.00 -53.80
N ASN A 189 55.66 24.79 -54.81
CA ASN A 189 56.79 24.48 -55.67
C ASN A 189 58.07 25.07 -55.04
N GLY A 190 59.21 24.38 -55.06
CA GLY A 190 60.50 24.91 -54.56
C GLY A 190 61.07 24.16 -53.35
N ALA A 191 61.87 24.85 -52.53
CA ALA A 191 62.62 24.27 -51.40
C ALA A 191 61.73 23.67 -50.29
N ASP A 192 60.47 24.08 -50.22
CA ASP A 192 59.42 23.60 -49.29
C ASP A 192 58.43 22.62 -49.96
N ALA A 193 58.93 21.78 -50.86
CA ALA A 193 58.14 20.77 -51.57
C ALA A 193 57.49 19.80 -50.56
N GLY A 194 56.21 20.05 -50.23
CA GLY A 194 55.43 19.24 -49.30
C GLY A 194 54.38 20.01 -48.51
N SER A 195 54.52 21.32 -48.34
CA SER A 195 53.49 22.15 -47.71
C SER A 195 52.38 22.53 -48.69
N GLN A 196 51.13 22.47 -48.24
CA GLN A 196 49.95 22.79 -49.05
C GLN A 196 49.52 24.24 -48.84
N VAL A 197 49.11 24.90 -49.92
CA VAL A 197 48.64 26.29 -49.91
C VAL A 197 47.29 26.39 -50.62
N TYR A 198 46.50 27.37 -50.21
CA TYR A 198 45.35 27.85 -50.95
C TYR A 198 45.80 28.94 -51.91
N SER A 199 45.64 28.69 -53.21
CA SER A 199 46.07 29.64 -54.24
C SER A 199 44.88 30.45 -54.73
N PHE A 200 45.07 31.77 -54.80
CA PHE A 200 44.09 32.73 -55.31
C PHE A 200 44.70 33.51 -56.46
N ALA A 201 43.97 33.65 -57.56
CA ALA A 201 44.47 34.36 -58.72
C ALA A 201 43.56 35.50 -59.14
N ARG A 202 44.17 36.56 -59.65
CA ARG A 202 43.49 37.70 -60.24
C ARG A 202 44.14 38.11 -61.55
N LYS A 203 43.31 38.43 -62.55
CA LYS A 203 43.75 39.10 -63.76
C LYS A 203 43.95 40.60 -63.52
N ILE A 204 45.12 41.10 -63.90
CA ILE A 204 45.49 42.51 -63.83
C ILE A 204 45.31 43.14 -65.21
N ARG A 205 44.59 44.27 -65.26
CA ARG A 205 44.25 45.00 -66.48
C ARG A 205 44.75 46.43 -66.41
N SER A 206 45.03 47.04 -67.55
CA SER A 206 45.31 48.47 -67.61
C SER A 206 44.07 49.25 -67.19
N VAL A 207 44.24 50.25 -66.33
CA VAL A 207 43.15 51.15 -65.92
C VAL A 207 42.76 52.07 -67.09
N ASP A 208 43.74 52.42 -67.94
CA ASP A 208 43.56 53.38 -69.03
C ASP A 208 43.00 52.72 -70.30
N THR A 209 43.53 51.54 -70.67
CA THR A 209 43.17 50.87 -71.94
C THR A 209 42.25 49.66 -71.77
N GLY A 210 42.08 49.16 -70.54
CA GLY A 210 41.34 47.92 -70.26
C GLY A 210 42.04 46.64 -70.75
N ALA A 211 43.23 46.75 -71.36
CA ALA A 211 43.99 45.61 -71.87
C ALA A 211 44.44 44.68 -70.75
N ASP A 212 44.42 43.37 -71.00
CA ASP A 212 44.95 42.38 -70.05
C ASP A 212 46.49 42.49 -69.99
N LEU A 213 47.03 42.78 -68.80
CA LEU A 213 48.47 43.03 -68.60
C LEU A 213 49.19 41.83 -67.97
N GLY A 214 48.53 41.15 -67.04
CA GLY A 214 49.16 40.11 -66.23
C GLY A 214 48.20 39.36 -65.33
N TYR A 215 48.75 38.44 -64.55
CA TYR A 215 48.04 37.72 -63.49
C TYR A 215 48.83 37.78 -62.20
N MET A 216 48.12 37.91 -61.08
CA MET A 216 48.68 37.86 -59.74
C MET A 216 48.13 36.64 -59.03
N LEU A 217 49.01 35.77 -58.53
CA LEU A 217 48.68 34.63 -57.69
C LEU A 217 49.17 34.91 -56.28
N LEU A 218 48.30 34.65 -55.32
CA LEU A 218 48.56 34.71 -53.89
C LEU A 218 48.42 33.30 -53.32
N ASP A 219 49.50 32.79 -52.76
CA ASP A 219 49.52 31.50 -52.08
C ASP A 219 49.44 31.75 -50.57
N VAL A 220 48.40 31.21 -49.96
CA VAL A 220 48.10 31.36 -48.54
C VAL A 220 48.30 30.02 -47.85
N ASP A 221 48.86 30.02 -46.64
CA ASP A 221 49.03 28.80 -45.86
C ASP A 221 47.67 28.09 -45.65
N LYS A 222 47.61 26.78 -45.93
CA LYS A 222 46.38 25.98 -45.80
C LYS A 222 45.81 25.98 -44.38
N ASN A 223 46.64 26.17 -43.36
CA ASN A 223 46.24 26.17 -41.95
C ASN A 223 45.49 27.45 -41.55
N VAL A 224 45.45 28.49 -42.38
CA VAL A 224 44.82 29.76 -42.02
C VAL A 224 43.32 29.61 -41.82
N ILE A 225 42.66 28.85 -42.71
CA ILE A 225 41.25 28.52 -42.57
C ILE A 225 41.03 27.66 -41.32
N ARG A 226 41.91 26.69 -41.05
CA ARG A 226 41.86 25.86 -39.82
C ARG A 226 41.92 26.74 -38.57
N ASN A 227 42.95 27.57 -38.45
CA ASN A 227 43.19 28.42 -37.29
C ASN A 227 42.03 29.40 -37.04
N LYS A 228 41.42 29.94 -38.11
CA LYS A 228 40.23 30.81 -37.99
C LYS A 228 38.98 30.06 -37.51
N ILE A 229 38.83 28.80 -37.89
CA ILE A 229 37.72 27.95 -37.43
C ILE A 229 37.94 27.53 -35.97
N GLU A 230 39.16 27.12 -35.61
CA GLU A 230 39.53 26.71 -34.25
C GLU A 230 39.46 27.86 -33.24
N ALA A 231 39.67 29.12 -33.67
CA ALA A 231 39.56 30.28 -32.79
C ALA A 231 38.15 30.53 -32.24
N ILE A 232 37.10 30.06 -32.94
CA ILE A 232 35.69 30.30 -32.60
C ILE A 232 34.98 29.00 -32.19
N SER A 233 35.47 27.86 -32.67
CA SER A 233 34.88 26.55 -32.43
C SER A 233 35.90 25.61 -31.78
N ASN A 234 35.52 25.00 -30.66
CA ASN A 234 36.31 23.93 -30.04
C ASN A 234 36.54 22.75 -31.01
N GLU A 235 37.66 22.03 -30.84
CA GLU A 235 38.19 20.94 -31.70
C GLU A 235 37.24 19.78 -32.04
N LYS A 236 36.04 19.72 -31.44
CA LYS A 236 35.11 18.58 -31.56
C LYS A 236 33.97 18.76 -32.56
N LYS A 237 34.03 19.77 -33.43
CA LYS A 237 32.95 20.04 -34.40
C LYS A 237 33.29 19.57 -35.82
N ASN A 238 32.36 18.88 -36.46
CA ASN A 238 32.48 18.46 -37.86
C ASN A 238 32.11 19.63 -38.77
N ILE A 239 33.10 20.46 -39.11
CA ILE A 239 32.93 21.60 -40.01
C ILE A 239 33.53 21.26 -41.37
N MET A 240 32.79 21.62 -42.42
CA MET A 240 33.20 21.52 -43.82
C MET A 240 32.94 22.83 -44.54
N ILE A 241 33.77 23.13 -45.53
CA ILE A 241 33.54 24.21 -46.49
C ILE A 241 33.56 23.60 -47.87
N VAL A 242 32.52 23.85 -48.66
CA VAL A 242 32.37 23.34 -50.03
C VAL A 242 32.12 24.48 -51.00
N ASP A 243 32.66 24.38 -52.21
CA ASP A 243 32.37 25.36 -53.27
C ASP A 243 30.97 25.16 -53.87
N GLN A 244 30.63 25.93 -54.91
CA GLN A 244 29.33 25.85 -55.62
C GLN A 244 29.11 24.53 -56.38
N GLU A 245 30.16 23.83 -56.76
CA GLU A 245 30.12 22.55 -57.48
C GLU A 245 30.09 21.34 -56.52
N GLY A 246 30.26 21.57 -55.22
CA GLY A 246 30.33 20.53 -54.19
C GLY A 246 31.75 20.02 -53.95
N THR A 247 32.76 20.73 -54.43
CA THR A 247 34.17 20.43 -54.18
C THR A 247 34.53 20.84 -52.76
N LEU A 248 35.18 19.93 -52.03
CA LEU A 248 35.64 20.15 -50.66
C LEU A 248 36.82 21.13 -50.63
N ILE A 249 36.67 22.23 -49.90
CA ILE A 249 37.72 23.24 -49.66
C ILE A 249 38.41 22.99 -48.32
N TYR A 250 37.63 22.75 -47.27
CA TYR A 250 38.12 22.52 -45.92
C TYR A 250 37.29 21.45 -45.21
N LYS A 251 37.94 20.67 -44.34
CA LYS A 251 37.31 19.63 -43.50
C LYS A 251 38.04 19.54 -42.16
N SER A 252 37.29 19.52 -41.06
CA SER A 252 37.83 19.41 -39.69
C SER A 252 38.01 17.96 -39.21
N MET A 253 37.11 17.03 -39.58
CA MET A 253 37.12 15.63 -39.13
C MET A 253 36.86 14.64 -40.27
N LEU A 254 36.99 13.34 -40.02
CA LEU A 254 36.98 12.28 -41.04
C LEU A 254 35.60 11.84 -41.56
N ASN A 255 34.46 12.20 -40.95
CA ASN A 255 33.15 11.80 -41.50
C ASN A 255 32.94 12.43 -42.88
N ASP A 256 32.72 11.62 -43.91
CA ASP A 256 32.51 12.07 -45.29
C ASP A 256 31.01 12.15 -45.60
N LEU A 257 30.57 13.36 -46.00
CA LEU A 257 29.39 13.50 -46.85
C LEU A 257 29.82 13.22 -48.28
N ASP A 258 28.99 12.54 -49.06
CA ASP A 258 29.25 12.40 -50.49
C ASP A 258 29.08 13.75 -51.19
N ALA A 259 29.80 13.98 -52.30
CA ALA A 259 29.72 15.23 -53.06
C ALA A 259 28.28 15.57 -53.51
N GLU A 260 27.44 14.56 -53.78
CA GLU A 260 26.02 14.76 -54.09
C GLU A 260 25.19 15.21 -52.88
N GLN A 261 25.52 14.75 -51.67
CA GLN A 261 24.88 15.22 -50.44
C GLN A 261 25.29 16.67 -50.13
N MET A 262 26.57 17.01 -50.35
CA MET A 262 27.08 18.37 -50.15
C MET A 262 26.36 19.40 -51.04
N LYS A 263 26.00 19.05 -52.27
CA LYS A 263 25.26 19.94 -53.19
C LYS A 263 23.84 20.27 -52.71
N GLN A 264 23.23 19.42 -51.86
CA GLN A 264 21.88 19.64 -51.36
C GLN A 264 21.82 20.76 -50.31
N PHE A 265 22.94 21.04 -49.64
CA PHE A 265 23.05 22.07 -48.63
C PHE A 265 23.43 23.40 -49.29
N ARG A 266 22.43 24.17 -49.76
CA ARG A 266 22.62 25.51 -50.35
C ARG A 266 21.66 26.52 -49.75
N GLY A 267 22.14 27.76 -49.61
CA GLY A 267 21.43 28.83 -48.92
C GLY A 267 21.75 28.84 -47.43
N THR A 268 20.74 29.12 -46.59
CA THR A 268 20.87 29.18 -45.13
C THR A 268 19.78 28.30 -44.51
N GLY A 269 20.14 27.31 -43.69
CA GLY A 269 19.15 26.43 -43.07
C GLY A 269 19.73 25.39 -42.11
N THR A 270 18.86 24.84 -41.28
CA THR A 270 19.18 23.73 -40.38
C THR A 270 18.27 22.56 -40.70
N VAL A 271 18.83 21.38 -40.92
CA VAL A 271 18.10 20.15 -41.27
C VAL A 271 18.62 18.97 -40.46
N VAL A 272 17.74 18.00 -40.20
CA VAL A 272 18.16 16.73 -39.61
C VAL A 272 18.50 15.78 -40.75
N HIS A 273 19.77 15.40 -40.84
CA HIS A 273 20.24 14.39 -41.78
C HIS A 273 20.34 13.03 -41.07
N LYS A 274 19.92 11.96 -41.73
CA LYS A 274 20.02 10.60 -41.19
C LYS A 274 20.99 9.80 -42.05
N GLN A 275 22.10 9.37 -41.48
CA GLN A 275 23.12 8.57 -42.16
C GLN A 275 23.49 7.37 -41.30
N ASN A 276 23.46 6.16 -41.86
CA ASN A 276 23.83 4.91 -41.18
C ASN A 276 23.11 4.62 -39.85
N GLY A 277 21.90 5.14 -39.66
CA GLY A 277 21.10 4.98 -38.43
C GLY A 277 21.34 6.07 -37.39
N ASP A 278 22.40 6.87 -37.53
CA ASP A 278 22.65 8.05 -36.70
C ASP A 278 21.97 9.27 -37.32
N SER A 279 21.34 10.06 -36.45
CA SER A 279 20.72 11.33 -36.85
C SER A 279 21.64 12.47 -36.46
N GLU A 280 21.99 13.31 -37.42
CA GLU A 280 22.87 14.47 -37.25
C GLU A 280 22.09 15.75 -37.55
N LEU A 281 22.35 16.78 -36.77
CA LEU A 281 21.87 18.13 -37.04
C LEU A 281 22.88 18.82 -37.96
N VAL A 282 22.44 19.18 -39.16
CA VAL A 282 23.26 19.83 -40.19
C VAL A 282 22.82 21.28 -40.30
N SER A 283 23.72 22.20 -39.99
CA SER A 283 23.53 23.64 -40.17
C SER A 283 24.43 24.13 -41.30
N TYR A 284 23.86 24.85 -42.26
CA TYR A 284 24.60 25.34 -43.41
C TYR A 284 24.29 26.79 -43.75
N VAL A 285 25.33 27.52 -44.19
CA VAL A 285 25.25 28.90 -44.66
C VAL A 285 26.11 29.04 -45.91
N THR A 286 25.53 29.59 -46.97
CA THR A 286 26.23 29.91 -48.21
C THR A 286 26.62 31.37 -48.23
N SER A 287 27.92 31.63 -48.34
CA SER A 287 28.47 32.97 -48.46
C SER A 287 28.02 33.64 -49.78
N PRO A 288 27.47 34.86 -49.72
CA PRO A 288 27.18 35.64 -50.93
C PRO A 288 28.46 36.19 -51.59
N LEU A 289 29.58 36.27 -50.86
CA LEU A 289 30.85 36.81 -51.37
C LEU A 289 31.62 35.78 -52.20
N THR A 290 31.82 34.58 -51.63
CA THR A 290 32.64 33.51 -52.23
C THR A 290 31.82 32.45 -52.95
N GLY A 291 30.54 32.32 -52.60
CA GLY A 291 29.71 31.20 -53.04
C GLY A 291 30.01 29.89 -52.29
N TRP A 292 30.88 29.92 -51.29
CA TRP A 292 31.19 28.75 -50.48
C TRP A 292 30.08 28.48 -49.48
N THR A 293 29.73 27.22 -49.30
CA THR A 293 28.82 26.79 -48.24
C THR A 293 29.63 26.22 -47.09
N MET A 294 29.47 26.84 -45.92
CA MET A 294 29.92 26.28 -44.66
C MET A 294 28.86 25.32 -44.13
N ILE A 295 29.27 24.13 -43.74
CA ILE A 295 28.41 23.06 -43.23
C ILE A 295 28.98 22.62 -41.89
N GLU A 296 28.19 22.74 -40.83
CA GLU A 296 28.47 22.21 -39.50
C GLU A 296 27.53 21.03 -39.24
N MET A 297 28.10 19.92 -38.79
CA MET A 297 27.36 18.71 -38.45
C MET A 297 27.60 18.35 -36.99
N VAL A 298 26.53 18.10 -36.26
CA VAL A 298 26.58 17.67 -34.87
C VAL A 298 25.65 16.49 -34.66
N PRO A 299 26.15 15.32 -34.23
CA PRO A 299 25.31 14.18 -33.88
C PRO A 299 24.22 14.55 -32.86
N LEU A 300 22.97 14.19 -33.14
CA LEU A 300 21.87 14.39 -32.19
C LEU A 300 22.10 13.63 -30.89
N SER A 301 22.86 12.53 -30.91
CA SER A 301 23.26 11.78 -29.72
C SER A 301 24.06 12.62 -28.73
N ILE A 302 24.93 13.51 -29.21
CA ILE A 302 25.71 14.43 -28.37
C ILE A 302 24.79 15.52 -27.80
N LEU A 303 23.90 16.07 -28.63
CA LEU A 303 22.94 17.10 -28.20
C LEU A 303 21.92 16.57 -27.19
N LEU A 304 21.50 15.32 -27.35
CA LEU A 304 20.50 14.68 -26.52
C LEU A 304 21.10 13.86 -25.38
N HIS A 305 22.43 13.76 -25.27
CA HIS A 305 23.09 12.98 -24.23
C HIS A 305 22.62 13.41 -22.83
N ASP A 306 22.51 14.71 -22.60
CA ASP A 306 22.08 15.25 -21.31
C ASP A 306 20.59 15.01 -21.02
N THR A 307 19.78 14.78 -22.05
CA THR A 307 18.36 14.43 -21.90
C THR A 307 18.16 13.06 -21.25
N VAL A 308 19.15 12.17 -21.35
CA VAL A 308 19.11 10.86 -20.70
C VAL A 308 19.14 11.00 -19.18
N TYR A 309 19.95 11.92 -18.64
CA TYR A 309 19.96 12.19 -17.21
C TYR A 309 18.63 12.77 -16.75
N VAL A 310 18.08 13.75 -17.48
CA VAL A 310 16.78 14.34 -17.18
C VAL A 310 15.67 13.28 -17.18
N ARG A 311 15.65 12.40 -18.21
CA ARG A 311 14.73 11.25 -18.27
C ARG A 311 14.87 10.35 -17.03
N ASN A 312 16.10 9.99 -16.67
CA ASN A 312 16.34 9.11 -15.53
C ASN A 312 15.93 9.77 -14.19
N TYR A 313 16.14 11.09 -14.02
CA TYR A 313 15.65 11.84 -12.87
C TYR A 313 14.12 11.88 -12.82
N ILE A 314 13.46 12.12 -13.95
CA ILE A 314 11.98 12.09 -14.05
C ILE A 314 11.46 10.70 -13.67
N ILE A 315 12.07 9.63 -14.16
CA ILE A 315 11.71 8.25 -13.81
C ILE A 315 11.93 7.99 -12.32
N LEU A 316 13.08 8.40 -11.76
CA LEU A 316 13.40 8.23 -10.34
C LEU A 316 12.39 8.95 -9.45
N ILE A 317 12.14 10.23 -9.71
CA ILE A 317 11.13 11.03 -9.00
C ILE A 317 9.76 10.37 -9.15
N GLY A 318 9.43 9.89 -10.34
CA GLY A 318 8.16 9.22 -10.60
C GLY A 318 7.99 7.94 -9.77
N VAL A 319 9.02 7.11 -9.67
CA VAL A 319 9.04 5.90 -8.84
C VAL A 319 8.92 6.25 -7.36
N VAL A 320 9.67 7.26 -6.88
CA VAL A 320 9.59 7.72 -5.48
C VAL A 320 8.19 8.24 -5.14
N CYS A 321 7.59 9.06 -6.01
CA CYS A 321 6.23 9.55 -5.84
C CYS A 321 5.21 8.40 -5.84
N LEU A 322 5.37 7.40 -6.70
CA LEU A 322 4.51 6.22 -6.73
C LEU A 322 4.61 5.41 -5.43
N LEU A 323 5.84 5.19 -4.92
CA LEU A 323 6.05 4.47 -3.67
C LEU A 323 5.44 5.21 -2.47
N LEU A 324 5.69 6.52 -2.37
CA LEU A 324 5.09 7.36 -1.32
C LEU A 324 3.56 7.35 -1.39
N ALA A 325 3.00 7.44 -2.59
CA ALA A 325 1.56 7.33 -2.80
C ALA A 325 1.04 5.97 -2.29
N VAL A 326 1.64 4.86 -2.71
CA VAL A 326 1.23 3.51 -2.26
C VAL A 326 1.27 3.41 -0.74
N ILE A 327 2.30 3.94 -0.08
CA ILE A 327 2.40 3.95 1.39
C ILE A 327 1.25 4.76 2.01
N ILE A 328 1.05 6.01 1.57
CA ILE A 328 0.00 6.90 2.10
C ILE A 328 -1.39 6.28 1.91
N PHE A 329 -1.69 5.77 0.71
CA PHE A 329 -2.98 5.14 0.42
C PHE A 329 -3.17 3.85 1.18
N THR A 330 -2.12 3.07 1.43
CA THR A 330 -2.22 1.86 2.26
C THR A 330 -2.57 2.22 3.70
N LEU A 331 -1.89 3.21 4.29
CA LEU A 331 -2.20 3.70 5.64
C LEU A 331 -3.63 4.23 5.73
N PHE A 332 -4.07 5.01 4.74
CA PHE A 332 -5.43 5.54 4.67
C PHE A 332 -6.48 4.43 4.52
N ALA A 333 -6.26 3.47 3.62
CA ALA A 333 -7.16 2.35 3.38
C ALA A 333 -7.31 1.46 4.62
N LEU A 334 -6.22 1.21 5.35
CA LEU A 334 -6.25 0.45 6.61
C LEU A 334 -6.98 1.21 7.72
N ARG A 335 -6.78 2.53 7.80
CA ARG A 335 -7.48 3.39 8.78
C ARG A 335 -9.00 3.35 8.63
N ILE A 336 -9.50 3.21 7.40
CA ILE A 336 -10.94 3.10 7.12
C ILE A 336 -11.42 1.64 7.23
N THR A 337 -10.71 0.68 6.63
CA THR A 337 -11.23 -0.69 6.45
C THR A 337 -11.13 -1.51 7.74
N ASN A 338 -10.12 -1.29 8.59
CA ASN A 338 -9.93 -2.07 9.80
C ASN A 338 -11.08 -1.90 10.81
N PRO A 339 -11.50 -0.68 11.20
CA PRO A 339 -12.63 -0.50 12.11
C PRO A 339 -13.94 -1.09 11.56
N ILE A 340 -14.17 -0.98 10.25
CA ILE A 340 -15.36 -1.56 9.59
C ILE A 340 -15.32 -3.09 9.66
N SER A 341 -14.15 -3.71 9.44
CA SER A 341 -13.98 -5.16 9.56
C SER A 341 -14.14 -5.64 11.00
N GLU A 342 -13.66 -4.87 11.98
CA GLU A 342 -13.84 -5.15 13.41
C GLU A 342 -15.33 -5.09 13.78
N LEU A 343 -16.04 -4.04 13.37
CA LEU A 343 -17.48 -3.88 13.56
C LEU A 343 -18.27 -5.04 12.90
N ARG A 344 -17.90 -5.44 11.67
CA ARG A 344 -18.49 -6.61 10.99
C ARG A 344 -18.32 -7.89 11.81
N ASN A 345 -17.13 -8.12 12.38
CA ASN A 345 -16.84 -9.32 13.15
C ASN A 345 -17.57 -9.31 14.50
N LEU A 346 -17.64 -8.18 15.19
CA LEU A 346 -18.42 -8.02 16.42
C LEU A 346 -19.92 -8.18 16.18
N MET A 347 -20.43 -7.67 15.05
CA MET A 347 -21.82 -7.89 14.64
C MET A 347 -22.16 -9.37 14.54
N LYS A 348 -21.24 -10.20 14.01
CA LYS A 348 -21.44 -11.66 13.97
C LYS A 348 -21.53 -12.27 15.37
N LYS A 349 -20.80 -11.75 16.36
CA LYS A 349 -20.88 -12.23 17.75
C LYS A 349 -22.21 -11.85 18.40
N VAL A 350 -22.69 -10.62 18.18
CA VAL A 350 -24.01 -10.16 18.65
C VAL A 350 -25.12 -11.06 18.09
N VAL A 351 -25.04 -11.42 16.80
CA VAL A 351 -26.01 -12.35 16.18
C VAL A 351 -25.99 -13.74 16.82
N LEU A 352 -24.85 -14.18 17.36
CA LEU A 352 -24.72 -15.44 18.09
C LEU A 352 -25.14 -15.33 19.57
N GLY A 353 -25.64 -14.17 20.02
CA GLY A 353 -26.14 -13.95 21.38
C GLY A 353 -25.11 -13.35 22.36
N ASP A 354 -23.88 -13.08 21.93
CA ASP A 354 -22.88 -12.42 22.79
C ASP A 354 -23.11 -10.90 22.82
N LEU A 355 -23.78 -10.44 23.88
CA LEU A 355 -24.11 -9.03 24.11
C LEU A 355 -23.11 -8.29 25.03
N ALA A 356 -22.04 -8.98 25.48
CA ALA A 356 -21.00 -8.36 26.29
C ALA A 356 -19.92 -7.66 25.45
N VAL A 357 -20.06 -7.70 24.13
CA VAL A 357 -19.11 -7.07 23.19
C VAL A 357 -19.24 -5.55 23.18
N SER A 358 -18.11 -4.88 23.04
CA SER A 358 -18.06 -3.44 22.77
C SER A 358 -16.91 -3.11 21.82
N ILE A 359 -17.09 -2.05 21.04
CA ILE A 359 -16.04 -1.53 20.15
C ILE A 359 -15.48 -0.21 20.73
N PRO A 360 -14.15 -0.04 20.84
CA PRO A 360 -13.57 1.20 21.30
C PRO A 360 -13.76 2.33 20.27
N ILE A 361 -14.21 3.50 20.72
CA ILE A 361 -14.38 4.68 19.87
C ILE A 361 -13.01 5.33 19.65
N ARG A 362 -12.37 5.04 18.51
CA ARG A 362 -11.01 5.53 18.17
C ARG A 362 -10.99 6.80 17.29
N SER A 363 -12.13 7.21 16.76
CA SER A 363 -12.24 8.37 15.87
C SER A 363 -13.45 9.23 16.22
N ARG A 364 -13.43 10.48 15.77
CA ARG A 364 -14.54 11.45 15.89
C ARG A 364 -15.29 11.66 14.56
N ASP A 365 -14.92 10.91 13.54
CA ASP A 365 -15.55 10.89 12.21
C ASP A 365 -16.78 9.97 12.17
N GLU A 366 -17.30 9.71 10.97
CA GLU A 366 -18.44 8.82 10.72
C GLU A 366 -18.20 7.38 11.23
N ILE A 367 -16.95 6.91 11.24
CA ILE A 367 -16.59 5.59 11.76
C ILE A 367 -16.70 5.56 13.29
N GLY A 368 -16.30 6.66 13.95
CA GLY A 368 -16.51 6.88 15.37
C GLY A 368 -17.99 6.88 15.76
N GLN A 369 -18.81 7.61 15.00
CA GLN A 369 -20.26 7.67 15.21
C GLN A 369 -20.92 6.30 15.03
N LEU A 370 -20.54 5.55 13.97
CA LEU A 370 -21.04 4.19 13.74
C LEU A 370 -20.69 3.25 14.90
N SER A 371 -19.46 3.36 15.42
CA SER A 371 -18.99 2.59 16.58
C SER A 371 -19.81 2.90 17.84
N GLN A 372 -20.13 4.18 18.08
CA GLN A 372 -20.98 4.59 19.18
C GLN A 372 -22.42 4.08 19.03
N SER A 373 -23.02 4.22 17.85
CA SER A 373 -24.37 3.73 17.58
C SER A 373 -24.45 2.21 17.74
N PHE A 374 -23.42 1.46 17.33
CA PHE A 374 -23.33 0.03 17.58
C PHE A 374 -23.34 -0.31 19.08
N ASN A 375 -22.49 0.34 19.88
CA ASN A 375 -22.47 0.09 21.33
C ASN A 375 -23.82 0.40 22.00
N ILE A 376 -24.49 1.48 21.60
CA ILE A 376 -25.83 1.83 22.10
C ILE A 376 -26.85 0.74 21.74
N MET A 377 -26.80 0.22 20.51
CA MET A 377 -27.69 -0.85 20.06
C MET A 377 -27.49 -2.13 20.87
N VAL A 378 -26.24 -2.56 21.08
CA VAL A 378 -25.91 -3.77 21.87
C VAL A 378 -26.38 -3.61 23.32
N SER A 379 -26.16 -2.43 23.93
CA SER A 379 -26.65 -2.14 25.28
C SER A 379 -28.18 -2.22 25.38
N LYS A 380 -28.92 -1.67 24.41
CA LYS A 380 -30.38 -1.78 24.36
C LYS A 380 -30.87 -3.21 24.20
N LEU A 381 -30.19 -4.02 23.39
CA LEU A 381 -30.50 -5.45 23.24
C LEU A 381 -30.30 -6.20 24.57
N SER A 382 -29.21 -5.90 25.29
CA SER A 382 -28.95 -6.50 26.61
C SER A 382 -30.02 -6.12 27.63
N ASP A 383 -30.42 -4.85 27.69
CA ASP A 383 -31.50 -4.39 28.59
C ASP A 383 -32.84 -5.06 28.25
N LEU A 384 -33.16 -5.16 26.95
CA LEU A 384 -34.39 -5.82 26.51
C LEU A 384 -34.40 -7.31 26.86
N GLY A 385 -33.26 -7.99 26.69
CA GLY A 385 -33.10 -9.39 27.08
C GLY A 385 -33.29 -9.61 28.58
N TYR A 386 -32.70 -8.75 29.41
CA TYR A 386 -32.86 -8.82 30.87
C TYR A 386 -34.33 -8.61 31.30
N ARG A 387 -35.01 -7.60 30.73
CA ARG A 387 -36.43 -7.33 31.02
C ARG A 387 -37.33 -8.49 30.63
N LEU A 388 -37.06 -9.13 29.48
CA LEU A 388 -37.83 -10.28 29.03
C LEU A 388 -37.69 -11.45 30.01
N PHE A 389 -36.47 -11.75 30.43
CA PHE A 389 -36.19 -12.79 31.41
C PHE A 389 -36.86 -12.52 32.76
N GLU A 390 -36.79 -11.27 33.24
CA GLU A 390 -37.45 -10.87 34.48
C GLU A 390 -38.98 -11.02 34.41
N SER A 391 -39.57 -10.67 33.25
CA SER A 391 -41.00 -10.84 32.98
C SER A 391 -41.40 -12.31 33.00
N GLU A 392 -40.59 -13.19 32.41
CA GLU A 392 -40.84 -14.63 32.39
C GLU A 392 -40.79 -15.25 33.79
N ILE A 393 -39.82 -14.86 34.62
CA ILE A 393 -39.76 -15.28 36.03
C ILE A 393 -41.00 -14.82 36.80
N ARG A 394 -41.41 -13.55 36.62
CA ARG A 394 -42.61 -13.03 37.27
C ARG A 394 -43.87 -13.79 36.87
N GLU A 395 -44.00 -14.13 35.59
CA GLU A 395 -45.11 -14.93 35.09
C GLU A 395 -45.12 -16.33 35.71
N LYS A 396 -43.98 -17.03 35.74
CA LYS A 396 -43.86 -18.35 36.37
C LYS A 396 -44.20 -18.35 37.85
N ASN A 397 -43.72 -17.35 38.60
CA ASN A 397 -44.03 -17.22 40.02
C ASN A 397 -45.52 -16.91 40.29
N ALA A 398 -46.16 -16.14 39.41
CA ALA A 398 -47.59 -15.89 39.47
C ALA A 398 -48.40 -17.18 39.20
N GLN A 399 -47.99 -17.98 38.20
CA GLN A 399 -48.61 -19.28 37.91
C GLN A 399 -48.50 -20.24 39.10
N ILE A 400 -47.33 -20.35 39.72
CA ILE A 400 -47.13 -21.21 40.91
C ILE A 400 -48.01 -20.75 42.07
N SER A 401 -48.02 -19.45 42.37
CA SER A 401 -48.85 -18.89 43.43
C SER A 401 -50.35 -19.13 43.19
N ALA A 402 -50.81 -18.97 41.95
CA ALA A 402 -52.20 -19.23 41.57
C ALA A 402 -52.59 -20.71 41.75
N LEU A 403 -51.71 -21.64 41.37
CA LEU A 403 -51.90 -23.08 41.59
C LEU A 403 -51.99 -23.42 43.08
N GLN A 404 -51.11 -22.86 43.91
CA GLN A 404 -51.15 -23.08 45.37
C GLN A 404 -52.44 -22.57 46.02
N SER A 405 -52.97 -21.43 45.55
CA SER A 405 -54.21 -20.86 46.08
C SER A 405 -55.47 -21.71 45.78
N GLN A 406 -55.43 -22.65 44.84
CA GLN A 406 -56.57 -23.52 44.53
C GLN A 406 -56.80 -24.62 45.58
N ILE A 407 -55.83 -24.89 46.47
CA ILE A 407 -56.02 -25.79 47.61
C ILE A 407 -56.67 -24.99 48.75
N ASN A 408 -57.96 -25.19 49.02
CA ASN A 408 -58.66 -24.51 50.13
C ASN A 408 -58.38 -25.22 51.48
N PRO A 409 -57.49 -24.69 52.35
CA PRO A 409 -57.09 -25.38 53.58
C PRO A 409 -58.25 -25.44 54.58
N HIS A 410 -59.11 -24.42 54.57
CA HIS A 410 -60.24 -24.30 55.47
C HIS A 410 -61.30 -25.37 55.20
N PHE A 411 -61.55 -25.70 53.93
CA PHE A 411 -62.45 -26.81 53.60
C PHE A 411 -61.97 -28.12 54.23
N LEU A 412 -60.68 -28.46 54.07
CA LEU A 412 -60.10 -29.69 54.62
C LEU A 412 -60.15 -29.73 56.15
N TYR A 413 -59.83 -28.62 56.83
CA TYR A 413 -59.93 -28.54 58.30
C TYR A 413 -61.37 -28.71 58.79
N ASN A 414 -62.32 -28.08 58.09
CA ASN A 414 -63.73 -28.16 58.45
C ASN A 414 -64.27 -29.57 58.24
N THR A 415 -63.93 -30.23 57.13
CA THR A 415 -64.35 -31.61 56.88
C THR A 415 -63.83 -32.55 57.97
N LEU A 416 -62.55 -32.45 58.34
CA LEU A 416 -61.97 -33.28 59.41
C LEU A 416 -62.56 -32.96 60.78
N GLY A 417 -62.81 -31.68 61.07
CA GLY A 417 -63.51 -31.26 62.29
C GLY A 417 -64.91 -31.85 62.39
N SER A 418 -65.67 -31.86 61.28
CA SER A 418 -66.99 -32.50 61.22
C SER A 418 -66.91 -34.01 61.47
N ILE A 419 -65.93 -34.71 60.88
CA ILE A 419 -65.76 -36.15 61.12
C ILE A 419 -65.43 -36.42 62.60
N SER A 420 -64.55 -35.61 63.21
CA SER A 420 -64.26 -35.71 64.65
C SER A 420 -65.52 -35.56 65.50
N MET A 421 -66.36 -34.57 65.20
CA MET A 421 -67.60 -34.34 65.95
C MET A 421 -68.60 -35.49 65.81
N TYR A 422 -68.79 -36.01 64.59
CA TYR A 422 -69.66 -37.18 64.37
C TYR A 422 -69.18 -38.42 65.13
N ALA A 423 -67.87 -38.64 65.19
CA ALA A 423 -67.28 -39.75 65.93
C ALA A 423 -67.45 -39.60 67.45
N GLU A 424 -67.36 -38.38 67.96
CA GLU A 424 -67.55 -38.07 69.39
C GLU A 424 -68.99 -38.36 69.84
N ILE A 425 -69.98 -37.97 69.02
CA ILE A 425 -71.41 -38.30 69.25
C ILE A 425 -71.63 -39.82 69.24
N GLY A 426 -70.94 -40.55 68.36
CA GLY A 426 -70.99 -42.00 68.28
C GLY A 426 -70.21 -42.73 69.40
N GLY A 427 -69.59 -42.01 70.33
CA GLY A 427 -68.77 -42.57 71.40
C GLY A 427 -67.44 -43.19 70.93
N ASN A 428 -67.06 -43.01 69.66
CA ASN A 428 -65.86 -43.60 69.07
C ASN A 428 -64.65 -42.68 69.28
N LYS A 429 -64.04 -42.81 70.47
CA LYS A 429 -62.89 -41.99 70.89
C LYS A 429 -61.65 -42.18 70.00
N GLU A 430 -61.48 -43.34 69.38
CA GLU A 430 -60.35 -43.63 68.50
C GLU A 430 -60.43 -42.81 67.20
N VAL A 431 -61.61 -42.72 66.60
CA VAL A 431 -61.83 -41.89 65.39
C VAL A 431 -61.70 -40.40 65.71
N VAL A 432 -62.14 -39.94 66.88
CA VAL A 432 -61.91 -38.55 67.37
C VAL A 432 -60.42 -38.24 67.46
N ASN A 433 -59.65 -39.13 68.10
CA ASN A 433 -58.21 -38.95 68.23
C ASN A 433 -57.50 -38.98 66.87
N MET A 434 -57.84 -39.93 66.00
CA MET A 434 -57.21 -40.06 64.69
C MET A 434 -57.49 -38.84 63.79
N THR A 435 -58.73 -38.33 63.77
CA THR A 435 -59.11 -37.16 62.96
C THR A 435 -58.48 -35.87 63.47
N ASN A 436 -58.34 -35.71 64.80
CA ASN A 436 -57.65 -34.57 65.38
C ASN A 436 -56.15 -34.56 65.06
N HIS A 437 -55.48 -35.71 65.19
CA HIS A 437 -54.07 -35.84 64.78
C HIS A 437 -53.92 -35.57 63.27
N LEU A 438 -54.81 -36.09 62.43
CA LEU A 438 -54.77 -35.87 60.97
C LEU A 438 -54.97 -34.40 60.62
N SER A 439 -55.90 -33.72 61.29
CA SER A 439 -56.14 -32.28 61.15
C SER A 439 -54.91 -31.45 61.55
N LYS A 440 -54.19 -31.86 62.60
CA LYS A 440 -52.91 -31.23 62.98
C LYS A 440 -51.81 -31.46 61.93
N LEU A 441 -51.66 -32.68 61.40
CA LEU A 441 -50.70 -32.99 60.35
C LEU A 441 -50.95 -32.17 59.08
N LEU A 442 -52.21 -32.04 58.65
CA LEU A 442 -52.58 -31.25 57.47
C LEU A 442 -52.38 -29.75 57.70
N ARG A 443 -52.67 -29.24 58.90
CA ARG A 443 -52.34 -27.86 59.27
C ARG A 443 -50.85 -27.58 59.15
N TYR A 444 -50.03 -28.47 59.68
CA TYR A 444 -48.59 -28.36 59.57
C TYR A 444 -48.09 -28.48 58.13
N SER A 445 -48.83 -29.13 57.22
CA SER A 445 -48.47 -29.29 55.81
C SER A 445 -48.85 -28.10 54.94
N ILE A 446 -49.98 -27.46 55.21
CA ILE A 446 -50.56 -26.45 54.31
C ILE A 446 -50.35 -25.01 54.83
N ASN A 447 -50.30 -24.77 56.15
CA ASN A 447 -50.38 -23.41 56.71
C ASN A 447 -49.05 -22.68 56.94
N SER A 448 -47.90 -23.13 56.43
CA SER A 448 -46.63 -22.46 56.72
C SER A 448 -45.86 -22.02 55.47
N HIS A 449 -45.67 -20.69 55.39
CA HIS A 449 -44.82 -19.97 54.45
C HIS A 449 -43.32 -20.03 54.80
N HIS A 450 -42.97 -20.73 55.89
CA HIS A 450 -41.60 -20.75 56.43
C HIS A 450 -40.94 -22.11 56.20
N ASN A 451 -39.72 -22.07 55.66
CA ASN A 451 -38.90 -23.25 55.38
C ASN A 451 -38.18 -23.81 56.64
N GLN A 452 -38.23 -23.09 57.75
CA GLN A 452 -37.63 -23.47 59.03
C GLN A 452 -38.65 -23.33 60.16
N VAL A 453 -38.57 -24.22 61.15
CA VAL A 453 -39.45 -24.26 62.32
C VAL A 453 -38.64 -24.61 63.58
N PRO A 454 -39.11 -24.28 64.79
CA PRO A 454 -38.54 -24.82 66.02
C PRO A 454 -38.62 -26.35 66.04
N LEU A 455 -37.61 -27.01 66.60
CA LEU A 455 -37.57 -28.47 66.74
C LEU A 455 -38.81 -29.01 67.47
N ALA A 456 -39.36 -28.25 68.42
CA ALA A 456 -40.60 -28.57 69.11
C ALA A 456 -41.77 -28.82 68.14
N MET A 457 -41.89 -28.03 67.06
CA MET A 457 -42.94 -28.21 66.06
C MET A 457 -42.73 -29.48 65.22
N GLU A 458 -41.48 -29.80 64.85
CA GLU A 458 -41.19 -31.08 64.17
C GLU A 458 -41.48 -32.28 65.07
N ILE A 459 -41.16 -32.19 66.36
CA ILE A 459 -41.45 -33.23 67.36
C ILE A 459 -42.95 -33.39 67.54
N GLU A 460 -43.71 -32.31 67.69
CA GLU A 460 -45.18 -32.36 67.79
C GLU A 460 -45.78 -33.00 66.54
N HIS A 461 -45.28 -32.63 65.36
CA HIS A 461 -45.72 -33.19 64.09
C HIS A 461 -45.48 -34.70 63.99
N VAL A 462 -44.26 -35.18 64.28
CA VAL A 462 -44.00 -36.63 64.25
C VAL A 462 -44.68 -37.37 65.39
N THR A 463 -44.92 -36.73 66.54
CA THR A 463 -45.69 -37.32 67.64
C THR A 463 -47.14 -37.53 67.22
N GLY A 464 -47.76 -36.55 66.55
CA GLY A 464 -49.11 -36.70 66.00
C GLY A 464 -49.20 -37.76 64.90
N TYR A 465 -48.17 -37.86 64.06
CA TYR A 465 -48.05 -38.94 63.07
C TYR A 465 -47.95 -40.31 63.74
N MET A 466 -47.11 -40.43 64.78
CA MET A 466 -46.96 -41.67 65.55
C MET A 466 -48.26 -42.07 66.24
N ALA A 467 -49.02 -41.13 66.81
CA ALA A 467 -50.31 -41.43 67.42
C ALA A 467 -51.30 -42.08 66.42
N ILE A 468 -51.32 -41.62 65.16
CA ILE A 468 -52.14 -42.25 64.09
C ILE A 468 -51.65 -43.66 63.78
N GLN A 469 -50.33 -43.85 63.68
CA GLN A 469 -49.76 -45.16 63.38
C GLN A 469 -49.96 -46.15 64.54
N GLN A 470 -49.88 -45.70 65.79
CA GLN A 470 -50.17 -46.52 66.97
C GLN A 470 -51.60 -47.07 66.96
N ILE A 471 -52.59 -46.24 66.61
CA ILE A 471 -53.98 -46.68 66.42
C ILE A 471 -54.06 -47.73 65.29
N ARG A 472 -53.42 -47.47 64.14
CA ARG A 472 -53.44 -48.37 62.98
C ARG A 472 -52.82 -49.75 63.26
N PHE A 473 -51.78 -49.80 64.08
CA PHE A 473 -51.06 -51.02 64.44
C PHE A 473 -51.48 -51.59 65.80
N GLU A 474 -52.64 -51.18 66.35
CA GLU A 474 -53.21 -51.69 67.61
C GLU A 474 -52.20 -51.62 68.78
N ASP A 475 -51.52 -50.47 68.92
CA ASP A 475 -50.51 -50.18 69.95
C ASP A 475 -49.27 -51.11 69.94
N LYS A 476 -49.05 -51.89 68.89
CA LYS A 476 -47.85 -52.74 68.71
C LYS A 476 -46.57 -51.92 68.48
N ILE A 477 -46.70 -50.62 68.20
CA ILE A 477 -45.57 -49.70 68.00
C ILE A 477 -45.49 -48.74 69.18
N LYS A 478 -44.33 -48.66 69.82
CA LYS A 478 -44.07 -47.69 70.89
C LYS A 478 -43.19 -46.56 70.39
N PHE A 479 -43.52 -45.33 70.77
CA PHE A 479 -42.71 -44.16 70.45
C PHE A 479 -42.27 -43.46 71.74
N HIS A 480 -40.96 -43.28 71.88
CA HIS A 480 -40.37 -42.59 73.02
C HIS A 480 -39.56 -41.39 72.53
N VAL A 481 -39.79 -40.23 73.15
CA VAL A 481 -39.10 -38.98 72.83
C VAL A 481 -38.35 -38.52 74.06
N GLU A 482 -37.04 -38.36 73.94
CA GLU A 482 -36.17 -37.84 74.99
C GLU A 482 -35.23 -36.80 74.36
N VAL A 483 -35.62 -35.53 74.47
CA VAL A 483 -34.88 -34.41 73.88
C VAL A 483 -34.58 -33.40 74.97
N GLN A 484 -33.32 -32.94 75.02
CA GLN A 484 -32.91 -31.89 75.95
C GLN A 484 -33.77 -30.62 75.74
N PRO A 485 -34.36 -30.02 76.80
CA PRO A 485 -35.26 -28.87 76.68
C PRO A 485 -34.68 -27.70 75.89
N ASP A 486 -33.38 -27.44 76.04
CA ASP A 486 -32.66 -26.35 75.37
C ASP A 486 -32.65 -26.46 73.84
N LEU A 487 -32.89 -27.66 73.29
CA LEU A 487 -32.91 -27.91 71.84
C LEU A 487 -34.29 -27.65 71.22
N LEU A 488 -35.36 -27.61 72.01
CA LEU A 488 -36.73 -27.54 71.50
C LEU A 488 -37.02 -26.27 70.70
N GLN A 489 -36.36 -25.16 71.05
CA GLN A 489 -36.50 -23.89 70.35
C GLN A 489 -35.48 -23.70 69.21
N CYS A 490 -34.58 -24.64 68.99
CA CYS A 490 -33.62 -24.52 67.89
C CYS A 490 -34.32 -24.60 66.53
N SER A 491 -33.87 -23.76 65.60
CA SER A 491 -34.41 -23.70 64.24
C SER A 491 -33.91 -24.86 63.39
N VAL A 492 -34.85 -25.68 62.91
CA VAL A 492 -34.58 -26.84 62.06
C VAL A 492 -35.33 -26.76 60.74
N ILE A 493 -34.91 -27.58 59.78
CA ILE A 493 -35.56 -27.70 58.48
C ILE A 493 -36.91 -28.41 58.67
N ARG A 494 -37.99 -27.81 58.16
CA ARG A 494 -39.33 -28.40 58.21
C ARG A 494 -39.41 -29.73 57.41
N PHE A 495 -40.15 -30.71 57.91
CA PHE A 495 -40.27 -32.08 57.41
C PHE A 495 -38.96 -32.86 57.34
N MET A 496 -38.12 -32.76 58.38
CA MET A 496 -36.87 -33.50 58.42
C MET A 496 -36.96 -34.79 59.25
N LEU A 497 -37.81 -34.84 60.27
CA LEU A 497 -37.94 -36.01 61.14
C LEU A 497 -38.92 -37.04 60.56
N GLN A 498 -40.02 -36.57 59.96
CA GLN A 498 -41.09 -37.44 59.45
C GLN A 498 -40.58 -38.53 58.48
N PRO A 499 -39.76 -38.24 57.45
CA PRO A 499 -39.31 -39.28 56.51
C PRO A 499 -38.50 -40.39 57.20
N ILE A 500 -37.82 -40.06 58.30
CA ILE A 500 -36.97 -40.99 59.04
C ILE A 500 -37.83 -41.90 59.93
N ILE A 501 -38.80 -41.31 60.62
CA ILE A 501 -39.79 -42.03 61.43
C ILE A 501 -40.63 -42.95 60.54
N GLU A 502 -41.08 -42.47 59.37
CA GLU A 502 -41.84 -43.27 58.40
C GLU A 502 -41.03 -44.47 57.89
N ASN A 503 -39.75 -44.27 57.54
CA ASN A 503 -38.87 -45.37 57.16
C ASN A 503 -38.71 -46.40 58.28
N SER A 504 -38.63 -45.95 59.54
CA SER A 504 -38.51 -46.83 60.71
C SER A 504 -39.74 -47.75 60.85
N ILE A 505 -40.94 -47.22 60.55
CA ILE A 505 -42.19 -48.01 60.57
C ILE A 505 -42.26 -48.95 59.36
N VAL A 506 -42.18 -48.41 58.14
CA VAL A 506 -42.46 -49.15 56.90
C VAL A 506 -41.35 -50.17 56.57
N HIS A 507 -40.10 -49.86 56.90
CA HIS A 507 -38.97 -50.72 56.56
C HIS A 507 -38.37 -51.44 57.76
N GLY A 508 -38.45 -50.87 58.97
CA GLY A 508 -38.00 -51.51 60.20
C GLY A 508 -39.04 -52.47 60.76
N ILE A 509 -40.22 -51.95 61.13
CA ILE A 509 -41.21 -52.67 61.94
C ILE A 509 -42.19 -53.51 61.10
N ASP A 510 -42.79 -52.93 60.06
CA ASP A 510 -43.82 -53.56 59.22
C ASP A 510 -43.27 -54.76 58.42
N LYS A 511 -42.03 -54.66 57.94
CA LYS A 511 -41.30 -55.76 57.28
C LYS A 511 -40.65 -56.76 58.25
N GLY A 512 -40.67 -56.45 59.55
CA GLY A 512 -40.12 -57.27 60.63
C GLY A 512 -41.17 -58.15 61.30
N ASN A 513 -41.21 -58.12 62.63
CA ASN A 513 -42.14 -58.94 63.43
C ASN A 513 -43.52 -58.28 63.67
N GLY A 514 -43.77 -57.07 63.15
CA GLY A 514 -45.04 -56.35 63.31
C GLY A 514 -45.25 -55.68 64.67
N TYR A 515 -44.25 -55.69 65.55
CA TYR A 515 -44.18 -54.92 66.81
C TYR A 515 -42.77 -54.33 66.97
N GLY A 516 -42.65 -53.16 67.60
CA GLY A 516 -41.35 -52.50 67.76
C GLY A 516 -41.41 -51.17 68.51
N THR A 517 -40.24 -50.65 68.86
CA THR A 517 -40.04 -49.40 69.57
C THR A 517 -39.19 -48.45 68.75
N ILE A 518 -39.69 -47.24 68.54
CA ILE A 518 -38.93 -46.13 67.95
C ILE A 518 -38.56 -45.15 69.07
N ARG A 519 -37.28 -44.82 69.20
CA ARG A 519 -36.76 -43.84 70.17
C ARG A 519 -36.17 -42.64 69.43
N LEU A 520 -36.62 -41.44 69.80
CA LEU A 520 -36.07 -40.17 69.33
C LEU A 520 -35.30 -39.53 70.48
N LEU A 521 -33.98 -39.45 70.32
CA LEU A 521 -33.05 -38.89 71.28
C LEU A 521 -32.47 -37.58 70.73
N GLY A 522 -32.49 -36.50 71.50
CA GLY A 522 -31.94 -35.21 71.11
C GLY A 522 -30.96 -34.68 72.15
N MET A 523 -29.70 -34.49 71.75
CA MET A 523 -28.63 -34.08 72.64
C MET A 523 -27.68 -33.06 72.01
N LYS A 524 -27.12 -32.18 72.83
CA LYS A 524 -26.05 -31.27 72.44
C LYS A 524 -24.69 -31.94 72.63
N LYS A 525 -23.88 -31.99 71.58
CA LYS A 525 -22.50 -32.53 71.61
C LYS A 525 -21.59 -31.69 70.73
N ASP A 526 -20.42 -31.28 71.25
CA ASP A 526 -19.38 -30.53 70.50
C ASP A 526 -19.91 -29.30 69.73
N ASN A 527 -20.79 -28.52 70.38
CA ASN A 527 -21.49 -27.36 69.81
C ASN A 527 -22.38 -27.66 68.58
N ARG A 528 -22.83 -28.91 68.46
CA ARG A 528 -23.78 -29.37 67.44
C ARG A 528 -25.01 -29.97 68.12
N MET A 529 -26.12 -29.94 67.40
CA MET A 529 -27.33 -30.67 67.77
C MET A 529 -27.29 -32.04 67.10
N ILE A 530 -27.36 -33.08 67.92
CA ILE A 530 -27.40 -34.47 67.48
C ILE A 530 -28.79 -35.01 67.77
N ILE A 531 -29.51 -35.43 66.73
CA ILE A 531 -30.80 -36.10 66.85
C ILE A 531 -30.62 -37.53 66.37
N GLN A 532 -30.87 -38.50 67.24
CA GLN A 532 -30.81 -39.92 66.91
C GLN A 532 -32.22 -40.50 66.90
N ILE A 533 -32.53 -41.25 65.85
CA ILE A 533 -33.77 -42.03 65.73
C ILE A 533 -33.35 -43.49 65.66
N GLN A 534 -33.81 -44.27 66.63
CA GLN A 534 -33.46 -45.69 66.78
C GLN A 534 -34.74 -46.52 66.66
N ASP A 535 -34.71 -47.56 65.82
CA ASP A 535 -35.73 -48.61 65.78
C ASP A 535 -35.11 -49.97 66.12
N ASP A 536 -35.91 -50.87 66.66
CA ASP A 536 -35.57 -52.28 66.97
C ASP A 536 -36.10 -53.26 65.90
N GLY A 537 -36.29 -52.78 64.67
CA GLY A 537 -36.87 -53.52 63.57
C GLY A 537 -35.93 -54.51 62.88
N ALA A 538 -36.26 -54.89 61.64
CA ALA A 538 -35.54 -55.90 60.87
C ALA A 538 -34.06 -55.55 60.56
N GLY A 539 -33.68 -54.28 60.66
CA GLY A 539 -32.35 -53.77 60.30
C GLY A 539 -32.01 -54.00 58.83
N MET A 540 -30.73 -53.80 58.46
CA MET A 540 -30.24 -53.94 57.08
C MET A 540 -29.09 -54.93 57.01
N SER A 541 -29.00 -55.71 55.92
CA SER A 541 -27.79 -56.50 55.65
C SER A 541 -26.60 -55.57 55.33
N PRO A 542 -25.34 -55.99 55.57
CA PRO A 542 -24.16 -55.20 55.24
C PRO A 542 -24.14 -54.72 53.79
N SER A 543 -24.63 -55.56 52.86
CA SER A 543 -24.74 -55.22 51.44
C SER A 543 -25.79 -54.13 51.14
N GLN A 544 -26.90 -54.09 51.89
CA GLN A 544 -27.93 -53.05 51.75
C GLN A 544 -27.47 -51.72 52.37
N LEU A 545 -26.83 -51.78 53.54
CA LEU A 545 -26.26 -50.61 54.20
C LEU A 545 -25.18 -49.96 53.32
N GLN A 546 -24.27 -50.78 52.76
CA GLN A 546 -23.21 -50.27 51.88
C GLN A 546 -23.79 -49.59 50.62
N ARG A 547 -24.79 -50.19 49.97
CA ARG A 547 -25.46 -49.56 48.81
C ARG A 547 -26.12 -48.21 49.14
N LEU A 548 -26.69 -48.06 50.33
CA LEU A 548 -27.26 -46.79 50.77
C LEU A 548 -26.19 -45.74 51.09
N ILE A 549 -25.06 -46.17 51.64
CA ILE A 549 -23.90 -45.30 51.89
C ILE A 549 -23.28 -44.86 50.55
N ASP A 550 -23.09 -45.76 49.59
CA ASP A 550 -22.50 -45.43 48.28
C ASP A 550 -23.38 -44.42 47.51
N ARG A 551 -24.71 -44.61 47.54
CA ARG A 551 -25.69 -43.64 46.99
C ARG A 551 -25.68 -42.27 47.68
N LYS A 552 -25.20 -42.17 48.91
CA LYS A 552 -25.06 -40.89 49.63
C LYS A 552 -23.94 -40.02 49.02
N PHE A 553 -22.94 -40.65 48.39
CA PHE A 553 -21.75 -39.97 47.86
C PHE A 553 -21.75 -39.77 46.33
N GLU A 554 -22.70 -40.37 45.58
CA GLU A 554 -22.91 -40.06 44.16
C GLU A 554 -23.60 -38.69 44.00
N VAL A 555 -22.81 -37.62 44.02
CA VAL A 555 -23.23 -36.28 43.58
C VAL A 555 -23.13 -36.23 42.05
N THR A 556 -24.03 -36.92 41.35
CA THR A 556 -24.19 -36.73 39.90
C THR A 556 -25.61 -36.30 39.58
N SER A 557 -25.68 -35.09 39.04
CA SER A 557 -26.82 -34.42 38.44
C SER A 557 -27.40 -35.24 37.30
N ASN A 558 -28.37 -36.11 37.59
CA ASN A 558 -29.38 -36.53 36.64
C ASN A 558 -30.72 -36.61 37.37
N GLU A 559 -31.56 -35.62 37.07
CA GLU A 559 -32.95 -35.52 37.47
C GLU A 559 -33.77 -36.50 36.64
N GLU A 560 -33.88 -37.77 37.04
CA GLU A 560 -34.93 -38.69 36.53
C GLU A 560 -34.94 -40.06 37.24
N ASP A 561 -34.72 -40.10 38.57
CA ASP A 561 -34.93 -41.33 39.35
C ASP A 561 -35.96 -41.07 40.46
N THR A 562 -37.23 -41.27 40.11
CA THR A 562 -38.45 -41.08 40.92
C THR A 562 -38.61 -42.13 42.03
N GLY A 563 -37.51 -42.48 42.71
CA GLY A 563 -37.49 -43.47 43.80
C GLY A 563 -36.46 -43.19 44.90
N GLY A 564 -35.93 -41.96 44.99
CA GLY A 564 -34.97 -41.57 46.02
C GLY A 564 -35.57 -41.63 47.43
N THR A 565 -35.15 -42.62 48.23
CA THR A 565 -35.57 -42.85 49.63
C THR A 565 -35.60 -41.54 50.43
N GLY A 566 -36.68 -41.25 51.15
CA GLY A 566 -36.89 -39.97 51.86
C GLY A 566 -35.73 -39.53 52.76
N LEU A 567 -34.92 -40.48 53.24
CA LEU A 567 -33.70 -40.24 54.01
C LEU A 567 -32.61 -39.45 53.25
N MET A 568 -32.42 -39.74 51.96
CA MET A 568 -31.40 -39.07 51.15
C MET A 568 -31.79 -37.63 50.83
N ASN A 569 -33.09 -37.38 50.68
CA ASN A 569 -33.62 -36.05 50.52
C ASN A 569 -33.40 -35.21 51.78
N VAL A 570 -33.61 -35.80 52.97
CA VAL A 570 -33.27 -35.14 54.25
C VAL A 570 -31.78 -34.80 54.32
N HIS A 571 -30.89 -35.74 53.96
CA HIS A 571 -29.45 -35.47 53.93
C HIS A 571 -29.07 -34.32 52.99
N ARG A 572 -29.58 -34.34 51.75
CA ARG A 572 -29.30 -33.30 50.75
C ARG A 572 -29.79 -31.93 51.20
N ARG A 573 -30.98 -31.86 51.82
CA ARG A 573 -31.53 -30.61 52.36
C ARG A 573 -30.67 -30.06 53.50
N ILE A 574 -30.17 -30.92 54.39
CA ILE A 574 -29.25 -30.50 55.46
C ILE A 574 -27.93 -30.00 54.87
N ALA A 575 -27.33 -30.74 53.93
CA ALA A 575 -26.05 -30.37 53.33
C ALA A 575 -26.13 -29.07 52.51
N LEU A 576 -27.20 -28.89 51.71
CA LEU A 576 -27.44 -27.66 50.94
C LEU A 576 -27.61 -26.43 51.82
N ARG A 577 -28.24 -26.59 52.99
CA ARG A 577 -28.55 -25.46 53.89
C ARG A 577 -27.39 -25.11 54.82
N TYR A 578 -26.73 -26.11 55.39
CA TYR A 578 -25.75 -25.92 56.47
C TYR A 578 -24.31 -26.29 56.09
N GLY A 579 -24.10 -26.86 54.91
CA GLY A 579 -22.80 -27.32 54.40
C GLY A 579 -22.54 -28.81 54.65
N ASN A 580 -21.55 -29.35 53.93
CA ASN A 580 -21.25 -30.79 53.85
C ASN A 580 -20.79 -31.44 55.17
N GLN A 581 -20.46 -30.63 56.18
CA GLN A 581 -20.08 -31.09 57.54
C GLN A 581 -21.27 -31.50 58.41
N TYR A 582 -22.49 -31.27 57.94
CA TYR A 582 -23.76 -31.66 58.56
C TYR A 582 -24.50 -32.65 57.67
N GLY A 583 -25.37 -33.48 58.25
CA GLY A 583 -26.07 -34.48 57.47
C GLY A 583 -26.62 -35.65 58.27
N VAL A 584 -26.84 -36.75 57.56
CA VAL A 584 -27.41 -37.99 58.10
C VAL A 584 -26.33 -39.06 58.11
N THR A 585 -26.23 -39.82 59.18
CA THR A 585 -25.40 -41.03 59.29
C THR A 585 -26.29 -42.21 59.69
N ILE A 586 -25.96 -43.40 59.21
CA ILE A 586 -26.79 -44.60 59.33
C ILE A 586 -25.92 -45.72 59.88
N GLU A 587 -26.38 -46.32 60.97
CA GLU A 587 -25.81 -47.52 61.57
C GLU A 587 -26.92 -48.56 61.66
N SER A 588 -26.71 -49.76 61.12
CA SER A 588 -27.75 -50.80 61.10
C SER A 588 -27.11 -52.18 61.10
N ASN A 589 -27.67 -53.09 61.88
CA ASN A 589 -27.32 -54.49 61.90
C ASN A 589 -28.56 -55.33 61.62
N GLN A 590 -28.41 -56.38 60.82
CA GLN A 590 -29.53 -57.23 60.46
C GLN A 590 -30.12 -57.91 61.71
N ARG A 591 -31.43 -57.74 61.94
CA ARG A 591 -32.22 -58.20 63.10
C ARG A 591 -31.92 -57.51 64.44
N GLU A 592 -31.16 -56.43 64.46
CA GLU A 592 -30.90 -55.63 65.68
C GLU A 592 -31.43 -54.19 65.57
N GLY A 593 -32.08 -53.83 64.46
CA GLY A 593 -32.63 -52.51 64.22
C GLY A 593 -31.72 -51.54 63.47
N THR A 594 -32.12 -50.26 63.41
CA THR A 594 -31.38 -49.19 62.74
C THR A 594 -31.30 -47.94 63.61
N THR A 595 -30.14 -47.30 63.62
CA THR A 595 -29.91 -45.99 64.23
C THR A 595 -29.55 -44.98 63.13
N ILE A 596 -30.37 -43.93 63.02
CA ILE A 596 -30.15 -42.81 62.12
C ILE A 596 -29.78 -41.59 62.95
N THR A 597 -28.59 -41.03 62.70
CA THR A 597 -28.08 -39.87 63.42
C THR A 597 -28.02 -38.64 62.50
N LEU A 598 -28.78 -37.61 62.86
CA LEU A 598 -28.76 -36.29 62.25
C LEU A 598 -27.78 -35.40 63.00
N THR A 599 -26.84 -34.80 62.28
CA THR A 599 -25.90 -33.81 62.81
C THR A 599 -26.24 -32.45 62.23
N LEU A 600 -26.59 -31.49 63.10
CA LEU A 600 -27.08 -30.16 62.73
C LEU A 600 -26.31 -29.06 63.50
N PRO A 601 -26.24 -27.83 62.95
CA PRO A 601 -25.74 -26.69 63.72
C PRO A 601 -26.76 -26.30 64.82
N LEU A 602 -26.25 -25.75 65.93
CA LEU A 602 -27.09 -25.07 66.91
C LEU A 602 -27.44 -23.67 66.39
N ILE A 603 -28.72 -23.46 66.06
CA ILE A 603 -29.25 -22.17 65.62
C ILE A 603 -30.41 -21.84 66.54
N GLU A 604 -30.31 -20.76 67.30
CA GLU A 604 -31.41 -20.27 68.14
C GLU A 604 -32.61 -19.89 67.25
N GLY A 605 -33.81 -20.30 67.64
CA GLY A 605 -35.04 -19.89 66.97
C GLY A 605 -35.29 -18.40 67.18
N HIS A 606 -35.79 -17.73 66.13
CA HIS A 606 -36.34 -16.37 66.24
C HIS A 606 -37.83 -16.42 66.56
#